data_AF-A0A7X6MYH5-F1
#
_entry.id   AF-A0A7X6MYH5-F1
#
_cell.length_a   1.000
_cell.length_b   1.000
_cell.length_c   1.000
_cell.angle_alpha   90.00
_cell.angle_beta   90.00
_cell.angle_gamma   90.00
#
_symmetry.space_group_name_H-M   'P 1'
#
loop_
_entity.id
_entity.type
_entity.pdbx_description
1 polymer ?
#
loop_
_entity_poly.entity_id
_entity_poly.type
_entity_poly.pdbx_seq_one_letter_code
_entity_poly.pdbx_strand_id
1 'polypeptide(L)' 'MMMLMVECRDCGSTHALRGWVEPSDLKGTVWEGYDEKQIREAETENPQIFNGLDPIDQFEVSGDRCPSCSSENTFWY' A
#
# COMPACT_ATOMS: atom_id res chain seq x y z
N MET A 1 3.79 -10.44 7.21
CA MET A 1 3.51 -9.02 6.93
C MET A 1 4.83 -8.29 6.84
N MET A 2 5.09 -7.67 5.69
CA MET A 2 6.31 -6.88 5.46
C MET A 2 5.99 -5.39 5.54
N MET A 3 6.99 -4.58 5.89
CA MET A 3 6.96 -3.13 5.78
C MET A 3 8.12 -2.71 4.89
N LEU A 4 7.86 -1.80 3.96
CA LEU A 4 8.84 -1.22 3.05
C LEU A 4 9.12 0.22 3.48
N MET A 5 10.38 0.52 3.75
CA MET A 5 10.78 1.88 4.08
C MET A 5 11.11 2.61 2.79
N VAL A 6 10.46 3.73 2.52
CA VAL A 6 10.69 4.55 1.31
C VAL A 6 11.20 5.93 1.72
N GLU A 7 12.38 6.30 1.23
CA GLU A 7 12.98 7.61 1.41
C GLU A 7 13.06 8.34 0.07
N CYS A 8 12.54 9.56 -0.01
CA CYS A 8 12.68 10.40 -1.20
C CYS A 8 13.81 11.42 -1.03
N ARG A 9 14.77 11.44 -1.96
CA ARG A 9 15.90 12.38 -1.89
C ARG A 9 15.57 13.81 -2.34
N ASP A 10 14.48 14.00 -3.07
CA ASP A 10 14.12 15.33 -3.58
C ASP A 10 13.35 16.15 -2.54
N CYS A 11 12.39 15.55 -1.84
CA CYS A 11 11.60 16.22 -0.80
C CYS A 11 12.00 15.86 0.63
N GLY A 12 12.87 14.87 0.82
CA GLY A 12 13.36 14.42 2.13
C GLY A 12 12.34 13.67 2.98
N SER A 13 11.17 13.32 2.43
CA SER A 13 10.15 12.58 3.19
C SER A 13 10.49 11.09 3.27
N THR A 14 10.24 10.50 4.44
CA THR A 14 10.34 9.07 4.69
C THR A 14 8.95 8.50 4.97
N HIS A 15 8.60 7.40 4.32
CA HIS A 15 7.34 6.68 4.47
C HIS A 15 7.60 5.24 4.88
N ALA A 16 6.75 4.69 5.74
CA ALA A 16 6.73 3.26 6.04
C ALA A 16 5.47 2.69 5.39
N LEU A 17 5.64 1.98 4.28
CA LEU A 17 4.56 1.36 3.53
C LEU A 17 4.32 -0.05 4.05
N ARG A 18 3.05 -0.43 4.20
CA ARG A 18 2.66 -1.75 4.69
C ARG A 18 2.29 -2.67 3.53
N GLY A 19 2.70 -3.93 3.62
CA GLY A 19 2.34 -5.00 2.68
C GLY A 19 1.12 -5.79 3.12
N TRP A 20 0.07 -5.09 3.55
CA TRP A 20 -1.25 -5.64 3.85
C TRP A 20 -2.29 -4.53 3.73
N VAL A 21 -3.56 -4.88 3.57
CA VAL A 21 -4.66 -3.93 3.39
C VAL A 21 -5.34 -3.60 4.72
N GLU A 22 -5.73 -2.34 4.89
CA GLU A 22 -6.57 -1.87 5.99
C GLU A 22 -7.87 -1.25 5.43
N PRO A 23 -8.91 -1.09 6.26
CA PRO A 23 -10.19 -0.52 5.83
C PRO A 23 -10.08 0.84 5.11
N SER A 24 -9.03 1.62 5.42
CA SER A 24 -8.77 2.90 4.79
C SER A 24 -8.40 2.81 3.31
N ASP A 25 -7.72 1.74 2.87
CA ASP A 25 -7.30 1.61 1.45
C ASP A 25 -8.43 1.11 0.56
N LEU A 26 -9.43 0.50 1.18
CA LEU A 26 -10.62 0.02 0.48
C LEU A 26 -11.56 1.16 0.08
N LYS A 27 -11.31 2.39 0.54
CA LYS A 27 -12.09 3.56 0.13
C LYS A 27 -11.99 3.77 -1.38
N GLY A 28 -13.14 3.96 -2.02
CA GLY A 28 -13.27 4.09 -3.47
C GLY A 28 -13.24 2.76 -4.23
N THR A 29 -13.14 1.62 -3.54
CA THR A 29 -13.18 0.29 -4.15
C THR A 29 -14.54 -0.40 -3.93
N VAL A 30 -14.75 -1.55 -4.55
CA VAL A 30 -15.97 -2.38 -4.33
C VAL A 30 -16.04 -2.97 -2.92
N TRP A 31 -14.93 -2.95 -2.17
CA TRP A 31 -14.83 -3.45 -0.81
C TRP A 31 -14.88 -2.31 0.23
N GLU A 32 -15.23 -1.09 -0.18
CA GLU A 32 -15.43 0.02 0.76
C GLU A 32 -16.43 -0.37 1.85
N GLY A 33 -16.04 -0.13 3.11
CA GLY A 33 -16.85 -0.47 4.29
C GLY A 33 -16.54 -1.83 4.92
N TYR A 34 -15.64 -2.62 4.34
CA TYR A 34 -15.12 -3.81 5.01
C TYR A 34 -14.34 -3.41 6.26
N ASP A 35 -14.62 -4.09 7.37
CA ASP A 35 -13.82 -3.98 8.59
C ASP A 35 -12.60 -4.92 8.57
N GLU A 36 -11.70 -4.78 9.55
CA GLU A 36 -10.49 -5.61 9.64
C GLU A 36 -10.77 -7.11 9.68
N LYS A 37 -11.90 -7.53 10.27
CA LYS A 37 -12.27 -8.94 10.37
C LYS A 37 -12.71 -9.45 9.01
N GLN A 38 -13.55 -8.70 8.29
CA GLN A 38 -14.00 -9.03 6.94
C GLN A 38 -12.84 -9.08 5.94
N ILE A 39 -11.85 -8.19 6.08
CA ILE A 39 -10.62 -8.22 5.27
C ILE A 39 -9.88 -9.55 5.49
N ARG A 40 -9.63 -9.92 6.75
CA ARG A 40 -8.92 -11.18 7.06
C ARG A 40 -9.67 -12.43 6.60
N GLU A 41 -11.00 -12.44 6.74
CA GLU A 41 -11.84 -13.54 6.27
C GLU A 41 -11.76 -13.65 4.73
N ALA A 42 -11.89 -12.52 4.02
CA ALA A 42 -11.77 -12.45 2.58
C ALA A 42 -10.39 -12.90 2.06
N GLU A 43 -9.31 -12.49 2.72
CA GLU A 43 -7.94 -12.94 2.40
C GLU A 43 -7.73 -14.44 2.66
N THR A 44 -8.42 -15.00 3.67
CA THR A 44 -8.36 -16.43 3.98
C THR A 44 -9.03 -17.26 2.87
N GLU A 45 -10.15 -16.78 2.33
CA GLU A 45 -10.86 -17.43 1.23
C GLU A 45 -10.13 -17.24 -0.11
N ASN A 46 -9.61 -16.04 -0.37
CA ASN A 46 -8.87 -15.70 -1.57
C ASN A 46 -7.69 -14.78 -1.24
N PRO A 47 -6.46 -15.31 -1.13
CA PRO A 47 -5.26 -14.53 -0.79
C PRO A 47 -4.90 -13.42 -1.78
N GLN A 48 -5.54 -13.37 -2.95
CA GLN A 48 -5.26 -12.40 -4.01
C GLN A 48 -6.41 -11.39 -4.19
N ILE A 49 -7.44 -11.44 -3.34
CA ILE A 49 -8.65 -10.60 -3.50
C ILE A 49 -8.36 -9.10 -3.45
N PHE A 50 -7.34 -8.69 -2.68
CA PHE A 50 -6.94 -7.28 -2.54
C PHE A 50 -5.59 -6.95 -3.19
N ASN A 51 -5.10 -7.80 -4.10
CA ASN A 51 -3.85 -7.56 -4.82
C ASN A 51 -3.94 -6.21 -5.57
N GLY A 52 -2.91 -5.37 -5.42
CA GLY A 52 -2.89 -4.02 -5.96
C GLY A 52 -3.44 -2.93 -5.02
N LEU A 53 -3.97 -3.29 -3.85
CA LEU A 53 -4.60 -2.33 -2.93
C LEU A 53 -3.75 -1.99 -1.72
N ASP A 54 -2.78 -2.82 -1.33
CA ASP A 54 -1.92 -2.45 -0.22
C ASP A 54 -0.91 -1.35 -0.63
N PRO A 55 -0.43 -0.55 0.34
CA PRO A 55 0.49 0.53 0.07
C PRO A 55 1.79 0.15 -0.64
N ILE A 56 2.31 -1.07 -0.48
CA ILE A 56 3.51 -1.52 -1.22
C ILE A 56 3.15 -1.76 -2.68
N ASP A 57 2.10 -2.53 -2.94
CA ASP A 57 1.63 -2.78 -4.31
C ASP A 57 1.32 -1.46 -5.05
N GLN A 58 0.66 -0.51 -4.39
CA GLN A 58 0.39 0.80 -4.97
C GLN A 58 1.67 1.59 -5.28
N PHE A 59 2.69 1.47 -4.43
CA PHE A 59 3.99 2.10 -4.65
C PHE A 59 4.71 1.47 -5.86
N GLU A 60 4.72 0.14 -5.99
CA GLU A 60 5.31 -0.55 -7.13
C GLU A 60 4.60 -0.16 -8.44
N VAL A 61 3.25 -0.14 -8.44
CA VAL A 61 2.44 0.29 -9.60
C VAL A 61 2.67 1.76 -9.95
N SER A 62 2.99 2.61 -8.97
CA SER A 62 3.33 4.02 -9.21
C SER A 62 4.67 4.21 -9.93
N GLY A 63 5.46 3.14 -10.11
CA GLY A 63 6.82 3.19 -10.63
C GLY A 63 7.81 3.65 -9.56
N ASP A 64 7.64 3.17 -8.33
CA ASP A 64 8.46 3.50 -7.15
C ASP A 64 8.51 5.00 -6.84
N ARG A 65 7.44 5.73 -7.19
CA ARG A 65 7.40 7.18 -7.03
C ARG A 65 7.08 7.58 -5.60
N CYS A 66 7.70 8.67 -5.16
CA CYS A 66 7.49 9.20 -3.81
C CYS A 66 5.99 9.48 -3.57
N PRO A 67 5.39 8.94 -2.50
CA PRO A 67 3.98 9.20 -2.18
C PRO A 67 3.65 10.68 -1.93
N SER A 68 4.65 11.51 -1.57
CA SER A 68 4.44 12.92 -1.26
C SER A 68 4.64 13.89 -2.43
N CYS A 69 5.61 13.63 -3.30
CA CYS A 69 5.97 14.57 -4.39
C CYS A 69 6.01 13.92 -5.78
N SER A 70 5.73 12.62 -5.88
CA SER A 70 5.78 11.83 -7.12
C SER A 70 7.14 11.80 -7.82
N SER A 71 8.22 12.20 -7.12
CA SER A 71 9.59 12.04 -7.62
C SER A 71 9.96 10.56 -7.77
N GLU A 72 10.72 10.24 -8.81
CA GLU A 72 11.30 8.92 -9.06
C GLU A 72 12.63 8.72 -8.29
N ASN A 73 13.14 9.75 -7.60
CA ASN A 73 14.36 9.70 -6.81
C ASN A 73 14.09 9.17 -5.39
N THR A 74 13.60 7.93 -5.33
CA THR A 74 13.31 7.21 -4.09
C THR A 74 14.30 6.09 -3.84
N PHE A 75 14.53 5.79 -2.57
CA PHE A 75 15.29 4.62 -2.11
C PHE A 75 14.38 3.82 -1.20
N TRP A 76 14.30 2.51 -1.44
CA TRP A 76 13.47 1.62 -0.66
C TRP A 76 14.25 0.41 -0.15
N TYR A 77 13.94 -0.05 1.08
CA TYR A 77 14.62 -1.16 1.77
C TYR A 77 13.73 -1.82 2.83
#